data_AF-A0A7L0GWQ2-F1
#
_entry.id   AF-A0A7L0GWQ2-F1
#
_cell.length_a   1.000
_cell.length_b   1.000
_cell.length_c   1.000
_cell.angle_alpha   90.00
_cell.angle_beta   90.00
_cell.angle_gamma   90.00
#
_symmetry.space_group_name_H-M   'P 1'
#
loop_
_entity.id
_entity.type
_entity.pdbx_description
1 polymer ?
#
loop_
_entity_poly.entity_id
_entity_poly.type
_entity_poly.pdbx_seq_one_letter_code
_entity_poly.pdbx_strand_id
1 'polypeptide(L)' 'IWAENVGATATPPNNLIWKNENCWGTGKNVEIVLKNSWGEEVSQRSTVFEGTICEEEEAAEAVQRAGIYSQQQC' A
#
# COMPACT_ATOMS: atom_id res chain seq x y z
N ILE A 1 0.69 17.38 -6.15
CA ILE A 1 1.26 16.56 -7.24
C ILE A 1 0.39 15.33 -7.37
N TRP A 2 -0.10 15.05 -8.57
CA TRP A 2 -1.00 13.94 -8.86
C TRP A 2 -0.31 12.93 -9.79
N ALA A 3 -0.60 11.65 -9.62
CA ALA A 3 -0.19 10.63 -10.58
C ALA A 3 -1.03 10.75 -11.87
N GLU A 4 -0.49 10.27 -12.99
CA GLU A 4 -1.05 10.47 -14.33
C GLU A 4 -2.46 9.87 -14.49
N ASN A 5 -2.70 8.68 -13.97
CA ASN A 5 -3.98 7.96 -14.17
C ASN A 5 -5.09 8.36 -13.20
N VAL A 6 -4.90 9.38 -12.36
CA VAL A 6 -5.93 9.83 -11.40
C VAL A 6 -7.02 10.68 -12.10
N GLY A 7 -6.83 11.05 -13.36
CA GLY A 7 -7.78 11.90 -14.10
C GLY A 7 -7.82 13.35 -13.61
N ALA A 8 -6.81 13.75 -12.82
CA ALA A 8 -6.67 15.13 -12.35
C ALA A 8 -6.24 16.05 -13.50
N THR A 9 -6.77 17.28 -13.51
CA THR A 9 -6.36 18.31 -14.48
C THR A 9 -5.15 19.09 -13.94
N ALA A 10 -4.12 19.26 -14.75
CA ALA A 10 -2.98 20.12 -14.41
C ALA A 10 -3.41 21.59 -14.37
N THR A 11 -3.29 22.24 -13.21
CA THR A 11 -3.53 23.69 -13.06
C THR A 11 -2.39 24.32 -12.27
N PRO A 12 -1.24 24.60 -12.91
CA PRO A 12 -0.12 25.25 -12.27
C PRO A 12 -0.50 26.64 -11.72
N PRO A 13 0.04 27.05 -10.55
CA PRO A 13 1.06 26.33 -9.77
C PRO A 13 0.50 25.27 -8.82
N ASN A 14 -0.81 25.25 -8.58
CA ASN A 14 -1.43 24.49 -7.49
C ASN A 14 -1.49 22.98 -7.75
N ASN A 15 -1.80 22.57 -8.99
CA ASN A 15 -1.93 21.17 -9.37
C ASN A 15 -0.91 20.81 -10.46
N LEU A 16 -0.03 19.88 -10.12
CA LEU A 16 1.01 19.35 -11.00
C LEU A 16 0.77 17.85 -11.23
N ILE A 17 1.05 17.36 -12.43
CA ILE A 17 0.95 15.94 -12.80
C ILE A 17 2.36 15.35 -12.91
N TRP A 18 2.59 14.22 -12.23
CA TRP A 18 3.79 13.42 -12.36
C TRP A 18 3.66 12.52 -13.59
N LYS A 19 4.22 12.99 -14.70
CA LYS A 19 4.26 12.23 -15.96
C LYS A 19 5.15 11.00 -15.78
N ASN A 20 4.74 9.88 -16.37
CA ASN A 20 5.41 8.57 -16.28
C ASN A 20 5.14 7.77 -15.00
N GLU A 21 4.38 8.31 -14.03
CA GLU A 21 3.94 7.57 -12.86
C GLU A 21 2.42 7.43 -12.82
N ASN A 22 1.96 6.18 -12.89
CA ASN A 22 0.54 5.86 -12.97
C ASN A 22 -0.18 5.99 -11.62
N CYS A 23 0.51 5.75 -10.50
CA CYS A 23 -0.08 5.80 -9.16
C CYS A 23 0.99 6.04 -8.09
N TRP A 24 0.59 6.48 -6.89
CA TRP A 24 1.46 6.61 -5.71
C TRP A 24 1.74 5.27 -4.99
N GLY A 25 1.12 4.18 -5.44
CA GLY A 25 1.08 2.90 -4.73
C GLY A 25 -0.05 2.85 -3.69
N THR A 26 -0.82 1.76 -3.69
CA THR A 26 -1.92 1.50 -2.73
C THR A 26 -1.60 0.25 -1.92
N GLY A 27 -2.03 0.20 -0.66
CA GLY A 27 -1.90 -0.99 0.19
C GLY A 27 -0.47 -1.33 0.62
N LYS A 28 0.43 -0.34 0.56
CA LYS A 28 1.83 -0.46 0.99
C LYS A 28 2.25 0.81 1.73
N ASN A 29 3.31 0.70 2.53
CA ASN A 29 3.95 1.86 3.13
C ASN A 29 4.63 2.69 2.03
N VAL A 30 4.19 3.93 1.86
CA VAL A 30 4.79 4.88 0.92
C VAL A 30 5.58 5.91 1.71
N GLU A 31 6.85 6.08 1.34
CA GLU A 31 7.75 7.10 1.88
C GLU A 31 7.96 8.21 0.83
N ILE A 32 7.81 9.45 1.26
CA ILE A 32 7.93 10.64 0.43
C ILE A 32 9.01 11.53 1.02
N VAL A 33 10.05 11.81 0.23
CA VAL A 33 11.15 12.70 0.60
C VAL A 33 11.15 13.91 -0.32
N LEU A 34 11.10 15.10 0.27
CA LEU A 34 11.29 16.36 -0.43
C LEU A 34 12.77 16.72 -0.41
N LYS A 35 13.36 16.85 -1.60
CA LYS A 35 14.75 17.27 -1.79
C LYS A 35 14.82 18.66 -2.40
N ASN A 36 15.80 19.47 -1.99
CA ASN A 36 16.10 20.74 -2.62
C ASN A 36 16.91 20.56 -3.92
N SER A 37 17.24 21.65 -4.62
CA SER A 37 18.04 21.61 -5.86
C SER A 37 19.48 21.13 -5.68
N TRP A 38 20.00 21.11 -4.46
CA TRP A 38 21.31 20.55 -4.11
C TRP A 38 21.23 19.07 -3.73
N GLY A 39 20.03 18.49 -3.70
CA GLY A 39 19.79 17.09 -3.33
C GLY A 39 19.66 16.84 -1.82
N GLU A 40 19.67 17.90 -1.00
CA GLU A 40 19.51 17.77 0.45
C GLU A 40 18.05 17.50 0.80
N GLU A 41 17.84 16.63 1.79
CA GLU A 41 16.52 16.26 2.28
C GLU A 41 15.99 17.33 3.23
N VAL A 42 14.91 18.01 2.83
CA VAL A 42 14.34 19.13 3.58
C VAL A 42 13.05 18.77 4.30
N SER A 43 12.37 17.70 3.87
CA SER A 43 11.18 17.19 4.53
C SER A 43 10.94 15.73 4.16
N GLN A 44 10.34 14.98 5.06
CA GLN A 44 10.01 13.58 4.86
C GLN A 44 8.64 13.28 5.48
N ARG A 45 7.86 12.44 4.81
CA ARG A 45 6.62 11.88 5.35
C ARG A 45 6.45 10.45 4.87
N SER A 46 6.09 9.57 5.78
CA SER A 46 5.80 8.17 5.48
C SER A 46 4.35 7.84 5.84
N THR A 47 3.76 6.94 5.08
CA THR A 47 2.45 6.35 5.36
C THR A 47 2.66 4.95 5.92
N VAL A 48 1.92 4.62 6.98
CA VAL A 48 1.88 3.28 7.54
C VAL A 48 0.53 2.68 7.17
N PHE A 49 0.53 1.67 6.33
CA PHE A 49 -0.65 0.91 5.98
C PHE A 49 -0.74 -0.31 6.91
N GLU A 50 -1.48 -0.16 8.00
CA GLU A 50 -1.93 -1.28 8.83
C GLU A 50 -3.13 -1.94 8.14
N GLY A 51 -2.87 -2.61 7.01
CA GLY A 51 -3.83 -3.57 6.49
C GLY A 51 -3.85 -4.74 7.46
N THR A 52 -5.01 -5.02 8.07
CA THR A 52 -5.26 -6.31 8.71
C THR A 52 -4.89 -7.36 7.68
N ILE A 53 -3.76 -8.03 7.93
CA ILE A 53 -3.46 -9.32 7.33
C ILE A 53 -4.57 -10.20 7.89
N CYS A 54 -5.71 -10.29 7.20
CA CYS A 54 -6.65 -11.36 7.49
C CYS A 54 -5.85 -12.63 7.26
N GLU A 55 -5.60 -13.36 8.35
CA GLU A 55 -4.88 -14.62 8.39
C GLU A 55 -5.61 -15.66 7.52
N GLU A 56 -5.43 -15.58 6.20
CA GLU A 56 -5.84 -16.66 5.29
C GLU A 56 -4.98 -17.92 5.51
N GLU A 57 -3.93 -17.83 6.33
CA GLU A 57 -3.15 -18.97 6.82
C GLU A 57 -3.75 -19.65 8.07
N GLU A 58 -4.47 -18.93 8.96
CA GLU A 58 -5.10 -19.58 10.14
C GLU A 58 -6.37 -20.37 9.79
N ALA A 59 -7.08 -20.00 8.73
CA ALA A 59 -8.29 -20.70 8.29
C ALA A 59 -7.99 -22.11 7.73
N ALA A 60 -6.81 -22.33 7.14
CA ALA A 60 -6.43 -23.63 6.59
C ALA A 60 -6.07 -24.65 7.67
N GLU A 61 -5.39 -24.22 8.73
CA GLU A 61 -5.00 -25.06 9.88
C GLU A 61 -6.22 -25.49 10.73
N ALA A 62 -7.22 -24.61 10.89
CA ALA A 62 -8.44 -24.92 11.63
C ALA A 62 -9.30 -26.01 10.95
N VAL A 63 -9.35 -26.03 9.62
CA VAL A 63 -10.11 -27.03 8.84
C VAL A 63 -9.45 -28.41 8.91
N GLN A 64 -8.11 -28.48 8.91
CA GLN A 64 -7.39 -29.76 9.04
C GLN A 64 -7.56 -30.37 10.44
N ARG A 65 -7.52 -29.55 11.51
CA ARG A 65 -7.73 -30.03 12.88
C ARG A 65 -9.15 -30.56 13.11
N ALA A 66 -10.16 -29.92 12.51
CA ALA A 66 -11.55 -30.39 12.57
C ALA A 66 -11.79 -31.68 11.76
N GLY A 67 -11.08 -31.87 10.63
CA GLY A 67 -11.16 -33.08 9.81
C GLY A 67 -10.52 -34.31 10.44
N ILE A 68 -9.49 -34.15 11.26
CA ILE A 68 -8.82 -35.26 11.96
C ILE A 68 -9.68 -35.75 13.15
N TYR A 69 -10.38 -34.85 13.84
CA TYR A 69 -11.19 -35.21 15.01
C TYR A 69 -12.44 -36.04 14.65
N SER A 70 -12.98 -35.90 13.43
CA SER A 70 -14.14 -36.69 12.98
C SER A 70 -13.78 -38.10 12.50
N GLN A 71 -12.54 -38.34 12.09
CA GLN A 71 -12.09 -39.66 11.60
C GLN A 71 -11.72 -40.62 12.75
N GLN A 72 -11.46 -40.11 13.95
CA GLN A 72 -11.13 -40.93 15.13
C GLN A 72 -12.37 -41.45 15.89
N GLN A 73 -13.59 -41.06 15.46
CA GLN A 73 -14.86 -41.45 16.07
C GLN A 73 -15.75 -42.34 15.18
N CYS A 74 -15.21 -42.88 14.08
CA CYS A 74 -15.83 -43.96 13.30
C CYS A 74 -15.20 -45.32 13.64
#